data_AF-A0A955Z4V1-F1
#
_entry.id   AF-A0A955Z4V1-F1
#
_cell.length_a   1.000
_cell.length_b   1.000
_cell.length_c   1.000
_cell.angle_alpha   90.00
_cell.angle_beta   90.00
_cell.angle_gamma   90.00
#
_symmetry.space_group_name_H-M   'P 1'
#
loop_
_entity.id
_entity.type
_entity.pdbx_description
1 polymer ?
#
loop_
_entity_poly.entity_id
_entity_poly.type
_entity_poly.pdbx_seq_one_letter_code
_entity_poly.pdbx_strand_id
1 'polypeptide(L)'
;MTQVAPIRVTLAERDLLVVARAVMGREPFAFVEGILRGRARVASLGPTAMGALRRALATAAVWKLARGGGARVEPRFAAGELRRGRAWEITPDLSLAFGRFTFELLRWLVEQPLGASLGFRAGPRADTPAPLDVAPETVGDELVCEGLLRLVAGTPLEAEIVTQPGVRASAFAWLGHVDALAWATAPPRVPEGPTELAPPVEVTAARMSALVRAERAVVVDAMRDDLSRAWTNAAAMPAPSDRLPHALGAAHVAVARGHVLSAFVDAAREAGRLDLATFLVTAAARVVPAGASAAVTAEALTRGLAEGGPLRDRSRARRHACALLRVVATLDVDREQLAHVRFFDEGYELAQATLAAWDVLGKDGFARVREVVRELDAIDAGATRREESE
;
A
#
# COMPACT_ATOMS: atom_id res chain seq x y z
N MET A 1 4.36 -23.65 -32.40
CA MET A 1 3.67 -22.47 -31.83
C MET A 1 2.45 -22.20 -32.70
N THR A 2 1.24 -22.51 -32.23
CA THR A 2 0.02 -22.27 -33.01
C THR A 2 -0.21 -20.77 -33.10
N GLN A 3 -0.24 -20.22 -34.32
CA GLN A 3 -0.51 -18.80 -34.55
C GLN A 3 -1.97 -18.53 -34.15
N VAL A 4 -2.17 -17.88 -33.00
CA VAL A 4 -3.51 -17.52 -32.54
C VAL A 4 -4.03 -16.41 -33.45
N ALA A 5 -5.17 -16.63 -34.10
CA ALA A 5 -5.80 -15.64 -34.96
C ALA A 5 -6.01 -14.30 -34.20
N PRO A 6 -5.79 -13.15 -34.85
CA PRO A 6 -5.95 -11.86 -34.19
C PRO A 6 -7.40 -11.67 -33.74
N ILE A 7 -7.58 -11.37 -32.45
CA ILE A 7 -8.89 -11.07 -31.87
C ILE A 7 -9.38 -9.74 -32.45
N ARG A 8 -10.56 -9.74 -33.07
CA ARG A 8 -11.20 -8.52 -33.58
C ARG A 8 -11.97 -7.83 -32.45
N VAL A 9 -11.54 -6.63 -32.09
CA VAL A 9 -12.21 -5.75 -31.12
C VAL A 9 -12.21 -4.32 -31.67
N THR A 10 -13.13 -3.49 -31.19
CA THR A 10 -13.16 -2.06 -31.50
C THR A 10 -11.94 -1.33 -30.90
N LEU A 11 -11.69 -0.10 -31.34
CA LEU A 11 -10.58 0.70 -30.81
C LEU A 11 -10.75 0.97 -29.30
N ALA A 12 -11.95 1.34 -28.87
CA ALA A 12 -12.29 1.57 -27.46
C ALA A 12 -12.07 0.31 -26.58
N GLU A 13 -12.49 -0.85 -27.06
CA GLU A 13 -12.26 -2.13 -26.37
C GLU A 13 -10.76 -2.47 -26.31
N ARG A 14 -10.02 -2.21 -27.40
CA ARG A 14 -8.56 -2.39 -27.43
C ARG A 14 -7.87 -1.51 -26.38
N ASP A 15 -8.26 -0.24 -26.28
CA ASP A 15 -7.68 0.71 -25.34
C ASP A 15 -7.92 0.26 -23.88
N LEU A 16 -9.14 -0.20 -23.57
CA LEU A 16 -9.45 -0.79 -22.26
C LEU A 16 -8.58 -2.02 -21.96
N LEU A 17 -8.42 -2.93 -22.93
CA LEU A 17 -7.54 -4.11 -22.78
C LEU A 17 -6.06 -3.75 -22.59
N VAL A 18 -5.61 -2.66 -23.23
CA VAL A 18 -4.26 -2.13 -23.05
C VAL A 18 -4.08 -1.57 -21.64
N VAL A 19 -5.02 -0.74 -21.18
CA VAL A 19 -5.01 -0.18 -19.81
C VAL A 19 -5.06 -1.29 -18.76
N ALA A 20 -5.93 -2.30 -18.93
CA ALA A 20 -6.01 -3.44 -18.01
C ALA A 20 -4.67 -4.18 -17.86
N ARG A 21 -3.93 -4.37 -18.96
CA ARG A 21 -2.60 -4.98 -18.92
C ARG A 21 -1.58 -4.08 -18.21
N ALA A 22 -1.61 -2.77 -18.48
CA ALA A 22 -0.72 -1.81 -17.84
C ALA A 22 -0.93 -1.74 -16.33
N VAL A 23 -2.19 -1.66 -15.88
CA VAL A 23 -2.58 -1.67 -14.45
C VAL A 23 -2.04 -2.91 -13.74
N MET A 24 -2.03 -4.05 -14.41
CA MET A 24 -1.48 -5.29 -13.85
C MET A 24 0.05 -5.44 -14.04
N GLY A 25 0.75 -4.36 -14.40
CA GLY A 25 2.21 -4.30 -14.48
C GLY A 25 2.82 -5.02 -15.70
N ARG A 26 2.05 -5.17 -16.79
CA ARG A 26 2.55 -5.76 -18.05
C ARG A 26 3.13 -4.74 -19.01
N GLU A 27 2.70 -3.49 -18.91
CA GLU A 27 3.14 -2.38 -19.76
C GLU A 27 3.51 -1.19 -18.85
N PRO A 28 4.52 -0.37 -19.20
CA PRO A 28 4.86 0.83 -18.44
C PRO A 28 3.87 1.97 -18.67
N PHE A 29 3.84 2.95 -17.76
CA PHE A 29 2.95 4.12 -17.85
C PHE A 29 3.03 4.86 -19.19
N ALA A 30 4.25 5.09 -19.71
CA ALA A 30 4.48 5.80 -20.96
C ALA A 30 3.73 5.18 -22.17
N PHE A 31 3.43 3.87 -22.12
CA PHE A 31 2.69 3.19 -23.18
C PHE A 31 1.19 3.52 -23.17
N VAL A 32 0.62 3.84 -22.00
CA VAL A 32 -0.82 4.07 -21.81
C VAL A 32 -1.17 5.52 -21.51
N GLU A 33 -0.19 6.38 -21.30
CA GLU A 33 -0.40 7.79 -20.99
C GLU A 33 -1.31 8.50 -22.00
N GLY A 34 -1.08 8.27 -23.31
CA GLY A 34 -1.93 8.84 -24.36
C GLY A 34 -3.38 8.35 -24.32
N ILE A 35 -3.61 7.11 -23.88
CA ILE A 35 -4.96 6.54 -23.72
C ILE A 35 -5.64 7.19 -22.50
N LEU A 36 -4.93 7.25 -21.36
CA LEU A 36 -5.46 7.78 -20.10
C LEU A 36 -5.76 9.29 -20.16
N ARG A 37 -5.01 10.05 -20.97
CA ARG A 37 -5.28 11.47 -21.23
C ARG A 37 -6.33 11.69 -22.33
N GLY A 38 -6.60 10.65 -23.12
CA GLY A 38 -7.57 10.66 -24.19
C GLY A 38 -9.01 10.52 -23.69
N ARG A 39 -9.94 10.39 -24.64
CA ARG A 39 -11.33 10.09 -24.33
C ARG A 39 -11.86 9.07 -25.33
N ALA A 40 -12.19 7.87 -24.86
CA ALA A 40 -12.90 6.88 -25.65
C ALA A 40 -14.16 6.45 -24.91
N ARG A 41 -15.30 6.42 -25.61
CA ARG A 41 -16.59 6.04 -25.02
C ARG A 41 -16.75 4.53 -25.06
N VAL A 42 -16.96 3.90 -23.92
CA VAL A 42 -17.09 2.44 -23.78
C VAL A 42 -18.43 2.11 -23.11
N ALA A 43 -19.50 2.10 -23.91
CA ALA A 43 -20.84 1.79 -23.37
C ALA A 43 -20.95 0.35 -22.85
N SER A 44 -20.33 -0.61 -23.55
CA SER A 44 -20.28 -2.02 -23.18
C SER A 44 -19.11 -2.71 -23.89
N LEU A 45 -18.67 -3.86 -23.35
CA LEU A 45 -17.73 -4.76 -24.03
C LEU A 45 -18.51 -5.88 -24.71
N GLY A 46 -18.19 -6.15 -25.98
CA GLY A 46 -18.68 -7.35 -26.65
C GLY A 46 -18.17 -8.63 -25.96
N PRO A 47 -18.82 -9.78 -26.16
CA PRO A 47 -18.42 -11.05 -25.52
C PRO A 47 -16.96 -11.43 -25.75
N THR A 48 -16.45 -11.16 -26.97
CA THR A 48 -15.05 -11.39 -27.34
C THR A 48 -14.09 -10.53 -26.53
N ALA A 49 -14.36 -9.22 -26.41
CA ALA A 49 -13.54 -8.29 -25.64
C ALA A 49 -13.59 -8.61 -24.14
N MET A 50 -14.76 -8.97 -23.61
CA MET A 50 -14.92 -9.41 -22.22
C MET A 50 -14.12 -10.70 -21.95
N GLY A 51 -14.16 -11.68 -22.85
CA GLY A 51 -13.35 -12.90 -22.75
C GLY A 51 -11.85 -12.61 -22.78
N ALA A 52 -11.42 -11.68 -23.63
CA ALA A 52 -10.03 -11.21 -23.68
C ALA A 52 -9.63 -10.49 -22.39
N LEU A 53 -10.50 -9.65 -21.83
CA LEU A 53 -10.26 -8.93 -20.57
C LEU A 53 -10.09 -9.89 -19.40
N ARG A 54 -11.01 -10.85 -19.23
CA ARG A 54 -10.93 -11.88 -18.18
C ARG A 54 -9.63 -12.66 -18.26
N ARG A 55 -9.24 -13.09 -19.47
CA ARG A 55 -7.98 -13.82 -19.69
C ARG A 55 -6.77 -12.94 -19.38
N ALA A 56 -6.77 -11.69 -19.81
CA ALA A 56 -5.68 -10.75 -19.58
C ALA A 56 -5.49 -10.49 -18.06
N LEU A 57 -6.58 -10.22 -17.34
CA LEU A 57 -6.56 -10.01 -15.89
C LEU A 57 -6.09 -11.26 -15.14
N ALA A 58 -6.67 -12.43 -15.42
CA ALA A 58 -6.27 -13.68 -14.77
C ALA A 58 -4.77 -13.99 -15.00
N THR A 59 -4.31 -13.88 -16.24
CA THR A 59 -2.90 -14.13 -16.59
C THR A 59 -1.99 -13.12 -15.90
N ALA A 60 -2.33 -11.83 -15.96
CA ALA A 60 -1.49 -10.77 -15.39
C ALA A 60 -1.47 -10.80 -13.86
N ALA A 61 -2.57 -11.20 -13.21
CA ALA A 61 -2.61 -11.38 -11.76
C ALA A 61 -1.66 -12.51 -11.31
N VAL A 62 -1.64 -13.65 -12.00
CA VAL A 62 -0.66 -14.72 -11.72
C VAL A 62 0.77 -14.19 -11.84
N TRP A 63 1.08 -13.45 -12.91
CA TRP A 63 2.41 -12.84 -13.08
C TRP A 63 2.76 -11.85 -11.97
N LYS A 64 1.80 -11.01 -11.55
CA LYS A 64 1.98 -10.03 -10.48
C LYS A 64 2.26 -10.73 -9.15
N LEU A 65 1.43 -11.69 -8.76
CA LEU A 65 1.62 -12.48 -7.54
C LEU A 65 2.92 -13.30 -7.57
N ALA A 66 3.29 -13.87 -8.71
CA ALA A 66 4.55 -14.59 -8.85
C ALA A 66 5.77 -13.68 -8.60
N ARG A 67 5.75 -12.45 -9.11
CA ARG A 67 6.80 -11.44 -8.92
C ARG A 67 6.81 -10.81 -7.52
N GLY A 68 5.65 -10.73 -6.87
CA GLY A 68 5.50 -10.19 -5.52
C GLY A 68 6.06 -11.09 -4.40
N GLY A 69 6.43 -12.33 -4.74
CA GLY A 69 6.94 -13.33 -3.79
C GLY A 69 6.27 -14.69 -3.91
N GLY A 70 5.07 -14.77 -4.50
CA GLY A 70 4.28 -16.01 -4.58
C GLY A 70 4.95 -17.18 -5.33
N ALA A 71 5.94 -16.91 -6.20
CA ALA A 71 6.70 -17.95 -6.90
C ALA A 71 7.82 -18.59 -6.07
N ARG A 72 8.13 -18.03 -4.89
CA ARG A 72 9.17 -18.56 -4.01
C ARG A 72 8.66 -19.79 -3.27
N VAL A 73 9.53 -20.79 -3.16
CA VAL A 73 9.31 -22.00 -2.38
C VAL A 73 9.72 -21.72 -0.93
N GLU A 74 8.74 -21.34 -0.12
CA GLU A 74 8.93 -20.96 1.29
C GLU A 74 7.84 -21.61 2.17
N PRO A 75 8.02 -21.67 3.49
CA PRO A 75 6.95 -22.04 4.41
C PRO A 75 5.82 -20.99 4.32
N ARG A 76 4.60 -21.44 4.04
CA ARG A 76 3.38 -20.61 4.03
C ARG A 76 2.27 -21.31 4.79
N PHE A 77 1.40 -20.53 5.40
CA PHE A 77 0.25 -21.04 6.13
C PHE A 77 -1.00 -21.04 5.26
N ALA A 78 -1.65 -22.20 5.13
CA ALA A 78 -2.92 -22.32 4.43
C ALA A 78 -3.78 -23.40 5.08
N ALA A 79 -5.08 -23.11 5.20
CA ALA A 79 -6.07 -24.04 5.75
C ALA A 79 -5.69 -24.63 7.13
N GLY A 80 -4.99 -23.86 7.97
CA GLY A 80 -4.59 -24.30 9.32
C GLY A 80 -3.22 -24.99 9.38
N GLU A 81 -2.58 -25.26 8.23
CA GLU A 81 -1.34 -26.03 8.16
C GLU A 81 -0.19 -25.21 7.56
N LEU A 82 1.02 -25.44 8.08
CA LEU A 82 2.23 -24.91 7.48
C LEU A 82 2.68 -25.84 6.36
N ARG A 83 2.76 -25.33 5.14
CA ARG A 83 3.22 -26.07 3.97
C ARG A 83 4.37 -25.34 3.31
N ARG A 84 5.34 -26.08 2.78
CA ARG A 84 6.45 -25.49 2.00
C ARG A 84 6.12 -25.57 0.52
N GLY A 85 6.14 -24.44 -0.17
CA GLY A 85 5.75 -24.38 -1.58
C GLY A 85 5.51 -22.97 -2.10
N ARG A 86 5.14 -22.88 -3.37
CA ARG A 86 4.68 -21.64 -4.00
C ARG A 86 3.24 -21.35 -3.57
N ALA A 87 2.82 -20.09 -3.66
CA ALA A 87 1.48 -19.69 -3.22
C ALA A 87 0.36 -20.51 -3.88
N TRP A 88 0.48 -20.77 -5.19
CA TRP A 88 -0.50 -21.58 -5.96
C TRP A 88 -0.35 -23.09 -5.77
N GLU A 89 0.79 -23.59 -5.26
CA GLU A 89 0.92 -25.01 -4.92
C GLU A 89 0.22 -25.31 -3.59
N ILE A 90 0.24 -24.33 -2.68
CA ILE A 90 -0.35 -24.42 -1.35
C ILE A 90 -1.85 -24.11 -1.39
N THR A 91 -2.27 -23.18 -2.25
CA THR A 91 -3.68 -22.84 -2.49
C THR A 91 -4.02 -23.05 -3.97
N PRO A 92 -4.18 -24.30 -4.42
CA PRO A 92 -4.42 -24.62 -5.84
C PRO A 92 -5.75 -24.04 -6.35
N ASP A 93 -6.72 -23.86 -5.46
CA ASP A 93 -8.05 -23.33 -5.78
C ASP A 93 -8.14 -21.80 -5.69
N LEU A 94 -7.00 -21.09 -5.64
CA LEU A 94 -7.00 -19.62 -5.61
C LEU A 94 -7.61 -19.05 -6.89
N SER A 95 -8.91 -18.76 -6.83
CA SER A 95 -9.66 -18.15 -7.93
C SER A 95 -9.83 -16.66 -7.68
N LEU A 96 -9.04 -15.85 -8.38
CA LEU A 96 -9.19 -14.40 -8.35
C LEU A 96 -10.44 -13.99 -9.14
N ALA A 97 -11.51 -13.68 -8.41
CA ALA A 97 -12.67 -13.00 -8.98
C ALA A 97 -12.34 -11.52 -9.24
N PHE A 98 -12.86 -10.98 -10.34
CA PHE A 98 -12.84 -9.56 -10.66
C PHE A 98 -14.29 -9.10 -10.78
N GLY A 99 -14.67 -8.16 -9.91
CA GLY A 99 -16.04 -7.72 -9.74
C GLY A 99 -16.42 -6.57 -10.67
N ARG A 100 -17.56 -5.94 -10.34
CA ARG A 100 -18.04 -4.74 -11.02
C ARG A 100 -17.03 -3.60 -10.93
N PHE A 101 -16.37 -3.45 -9.78
CA PHE A 101 -15.35 -2.42 -9.56
C PHE A 101 -14.27 -2.43 -10.64
N THR A 102 -13.65 -3.58 -10.91
CA THR A 102 -12.58 -3.68 -11.92
C THR A 102 -13.04 -3.18 -13.28
N PHE A 103 -14.24 -3.56 -13.71
CA PHE A 103 -14.77 -3.11 -15.01
C PHE A 103 -15.06 -1.60 -15.02
N GLU A 104 -15.75 -1.09 -14.00
CA GLU A 104 -16.08 0.34 -13.90
C GLU A 104 -14.83 1.22 -13.77
N LEU A 105 -13.81 0.77 -13.04
CA LEU A 105 -12.53 1.45 -12.94
C LEU A 105 -11.84 1.53 -14.30
N LEU A 106 -11.72 0.41 -15.02
CA LEU A 106 -11.09 0.38 -16.34
C LEU A 106 -11.84 1.20 -17.38
N ARG A 107 -13.18 1.19 -17.31
CA ARG A 107 -14.05 2.03 -18.13
C ARG A 107 -13.83 3.51 -17.80
N TRP A 108 -13.83 3.87 -16.52
CA TRP A 108 -13.58 5.22 -16.04
C TRP A 108 -12.21 5.75 -16.51
N LEU A 109 -11.14 4.95 -16.41
CA LEU A 109 -9.80 5.33 -16.86
C LEU A 109 -9.71 5.66 -18.37
N VAL A 110 -10.59 5.11 -19.20
CA VAL A 110 -10.59 5.29 -20.66
C VAL A 110 -11.61 6.36 -21.10
N GLU A 111 -12.68 6.57 -20.32
CA GLU A 111 -13.74 7.55 -20.62
C GLU A 111 -13.45 8.96 -20.09
N GLN A 112 -12.57 9.09 -19.10
CA GLN A 112 -12.23 10.37 -18.48
C GLN A 112 -10.89 10.91 -19.01
N PRO A 113 -10.83 12.16 -19.49
CA PRO A 113 -9.58 12.77 -19.94
C PRO A 113 -8.73 13.18 -18.73
N LEU A 114 -7.99 12.23 -18.16
CA LEU A 114 -7.21 12.45 -16.94
C LEU A 114 -6.11 13.50 -17.16
N GLY A 115 -5.85 14.32 -16.14
CA GLY A 115 -4.83 15.37 -16.17
C GLY A 115 -5.28 16.66 -16.86
N ALA A 116 -6.50 16.72 -17.40
CA ALA A 116 -7.08 17.96 -17.91
C ALA A 116 -7.23 19.05 -16.82
N SER A 117 -7.37 18.62 -15.57
CA SER A 117 -7.45 19.45 -14.37
C SER A 117 -6.16 20.19 -14.03
N LEU A 118 -5.00 19.71 -14.50
CA LEU A 118 -3.68 20.26 -14.18
C LEU A 118 -3.25 21.42 -15.08
N GLY A 119 -4.05 21.77 -16.10
CA GLY A 119 -3.76 22.89 -16.99
C GLY A 119 -4.09 24.24 -16.36
N PHE A 120 -3.12 25.16 -16.31
CA PHE A 120 -3.24 26.55 -15.80
C PHE A 120 -4.37 27.41 -16.44
N ARG A 121 -5.06 26.90 -17.47
CA ARG A 121 -6.17 27.55 -18.18
C ARG A 121 -7.52 26.83 -18.01
N ALA A 122 -7.62 25.85 -17.11
CA ALA A 122 -8.88 25.22 -16.80
C ALA A 122 -9.72 26.17 -15.93
N GLY A 123 -10.51 27.05 -16.58
CA GLY A 123 -11.68 27.62 -15.94
C GLY A 123 -12.63 26.50 -15.46
N PRO A 124 -13.66 26.80 -14.66
CA PRO A 124 -14.63 25.81 -14.19
C PRO A 124 -15.27 25.12 -15.39
N ARG A 125 -14.74 23.95 -15.77
CA ARG A 125 -15.19 23.19 -16.93
C ARG A 125 -16.35 22.33 -16.49
N ALA A 126 -17.39 22.28 -17.33
CA ALA A 126 -18.53 21.38 -17.21
C ALA A 126 -18.16 19.87 -17.35
N ASP A 127 -16.87 19.54 -17.42
CA ASP A 127 -16.32 18.20 -17.68
C ASP A 127 -15.52 17.67 -16.49
N THR A 128 -15.93 17.96 -15.24
CA THR A 128 -15.38 17.23 -14.09
C THR A 128 -15.69 15.74 -14.28
N PRO A 129 -14.69 14.84 -14.20
CA PRO A 129 -14.93 13.41 -14.31
C PRO A 129 -16.01 12.97 -13.32
N ALA A 130 -16.94 12.14 -13.78
CA ALA A 130 -17.87 11.50 -12.87
C ALA A 130 -17.07 10.69 -11.83
N PRO A 131 -17.40 10.78 -10.54
CA PRO A 131 -16.66 10.07 -9.51
C PRO A 131 -16.82 8.55 -9.69
N LEU A 132 -15.76 7.81 -9.42
CA LEU A 132 -15.82 6.35 -9.34
C LEU A 132 -16.42 5.94 -7.98
N ASP A 133 -17.75 5.82 -7.92
CA ASP A 133 -18.49 5.53 -6.67
C ASP A 133 -18.71 4.03 -6.39
N VAL A 134 -17.98 3.16 -7.09
CA VAL A 134 -18.01 1.71 -6.84
C VAL A 134 -16.81 1.34 -5.99
N ALA A 135 -17.01 0.55 -4.94
CA ALA A 135 -15.93 0.05 -4.08
C ALA A 135 -15.46 -1.34 -4.50
N PRO A 136 -14.20 -1.73 -4.21
CA PRO A 136 -13.72 -3.10 -4.40
C PRO A 136 -14.52 -4.10 -3.56
N GLU A 137 -14.98 -5.19 -4.20
CA GLU A 137 -15.74 -6.25 -3.53
C GLU A 137 -14.93 -7.55 -3.45
N THR A 138 -14.08 -7.78 -4.44
CA THR A 138 -13.28 -9.00 -4.60
C THR A 138 -11.79 -8.73 -4.34
N VAL A 139 -11.03 -9.79 -4.12
CA VAL A 139 -9.56 -9.68 -4.01
C VAL A 139 -8.91 -9.27 -5.33
N GLY A 140 -9.49 -9.63 -6.47
CA GLY A 140 -9.03 -9.17 -7.78
C GLY A 140 -9.23 -7.66 -7.95
N ASP A 141 -10.35 -7.11 -7.47
CA ASP A 141 -10.59 -5.66 -7.47
C ASP A 141 -9.53 -4.90 -6.66
N GLU A 142 -9.21 -5.40 -5.46
CA GLU A 142 -8.16 -4.85 -4.60
C GLU A 142 -6.78 -4.87 -5.29
N LEU A 143 -6.45 -5.97 -5.98
CA LEU A 143 -5.20 -6.11 -6.75
C LEU A 143 -5.12 -5.16 -7.95
N VAL A 144 -6.23 -4.95 -8.65
CA VAL A 144 -6.32 -4.00 -9.77
C VAL A 144 -6.14 -2.57 -9.23
N CYS A 145 -6.77 -2.24 -8.10
CA CYS A 145 -6.64 -0.92 -7.50
C CYS A 145 -5.20 -0.62 -7.06
N GLU A 146 -4.54 -1.54 -6.37
CA GLU A 146 -3.12 -1.40 -6.01
C GLU A 146 -2.23 -1.31 -7.26
N GLY A 147 -2.49 -2.14 -8.28
CA GLY A 147 -1.77 -2.10 -9.55
C GLY A 147 -1.89 -0.76 -10.27
N LEU A 148 -3.08 -0.13 -10.22
CA LEU A 148 -3.30 1.18 -10.80
C LEU A 148 -2.46 2.24 -10.08
N LEU A 149 -2.51 2.28 -8.75
CA LEU A 149 -1.73 3.26 -8.00
C LEU A 149 -0.24 3.10 -8.24
N ARG A 150 0.25 1.86 -8.32
CA ARG A 150 1.63 1.59 -8.71
C ARG A 150 1.97 2.08 -10.12
N LEU A 151 1.06 1.92 -11.08
CA LEU A 151 1.27 2.37 -12.46
C LEU A 151 1.39 3.89 -12.54
N VAL A 152 0.61 4.63 -11.74
CA VAL A 152 0.56 6.10 -11.80
C VAL A 152 1.40 6.78 -10.72
N ALA A 153 2.05 6.02 -9.84
CA ALA A 153 2.87 6.55 -8.76
C ALA A 153 3.91 7.56 -9.27
N GLY A 154 3.92 8.77 -8.70
CA GLY A 154 4.81 9.85 -9.09
C GLY A 154 4.51 10.50 -10.46
N THR A 155 3.47 10.06 -11.18
CA THR A 155 3.04 10.69 -12.44
C THR A 155 2.12 11.90 -12.17
N PRO A 156 1.82 12.73 -13.18
CA PRO A 156 0.82 13.78 -13.04
C PRO A 156 -0.60 13.24 -12.76
N LEU A 157 -0.94 12.04 -13.23
CA LEU A 157 -2.30 11.49 -13.11
C LEU A 157 -2.60 10.95 -11.71
N GLU A 158 -1.57 10.75 -10.89
CA GLU A 158 -1.69 10.22 -9.54
C GLU A 158 -2.74 10.96 -8.73
N ALA A 159 -2.64 12.29 -8.63
CA ALA A 159 -3.50 13.14 -7.81
C ALA A 159 -5.00 13.02 -8.17
N GLU A 160 -5.33 12.86 -9.45
CA GLU A 160 -6.72 12.72 -9.90
C GLU A 160 -7.28 11.32 -9.60
N ILE A 161 -6.43 10.30 -9.62
CA ILE A 161 -6.82 8.91 -9.35
C ILE A 161 -6.99 8.66 -7.85
N VAL A 162 -6.07 9.14 -7.02
CA VAL A 162 -6.11 8.89 -5.57
C VAL A 162 -7.26 9.60 -4.86
N THR A 163 -7.87 10.61 -5.49
CA THR A 163 -9.05 11.29 -4.95
C THR A 163 -10.35 10.53 -5.20
N GLN A 164 -10.35 9.51 -6.06
CA GLN A 164 -11.56 8.77 -6.41
C GLN A 164 -12.07 7.93 -5.22
N PRO A 165 -13.37 8.03 -4.84
CA PRO A 165 -13.92 7.30 -3.69
C PRO A 165 -13.71 5.78 -3.76
N GLY A 166 -13.92 5.19 -4.94
CA GLY A 166 -13.71 3.76 -5.18
C GLY A 166 -12.27 3.31 -4.97
N VAL A 167 -11.30 4.16 -5.31
CA VAL A 167 -9.87 3.88 -5.08
C VAL A 167 -9.54 3.99 -3.58
N ARG A 168 -10.05 5.02 -2.90
CA ARG A 168 -9.87 5.21 -1.46
C ARG A 168 -10.57 4.14 -0.62
N ALA A 169 -11.54 3.44 -1.20
CA ALA A 169 -12.19 2.31 -0.56
C ALA A 169 -11.32 1.03 -0.48
N SER A 170 -10.29 0.90 -1.33
CA SER A 170 -9.43 -0.28 -1.41
C SER A 170 -8.48 -0.39 -0.21
N ALA A 171 -8.64 -1.42 0.62
CA ALA A 171 -7.72 -1.64 1.74
C ALA A 171 -6.30 -1.98 1.25
N PHE A 172 -6.19 -2.68 0.13
CA PHE A 172 -4.90 -3.08 -0.42
C PHE A 172 -4.16 -1.90 -1.03
N ALA A 173 -4.88 -0.95 -1.64
CA ALA A 173 -4.32 0.33 -2.09
C ALA A 173 -3.74 1.14 -0.91
N TRP A 174 -4.45 1.22 0.21
CA TRP A 174 -3.92 1.87 1.42
C TRP A 174 -2.70 1.15 1.98
N LEU A 175 -2.65 -0.18 1.95
CA LEU A 175 -1.50 -0.93 2.42
C LEU A 175 -0.26 -0.73 1.55
N GLY A 176 -0.41 -0.52 0.25
CA GLY A 176 0.71 -0.33 -0.69
C GLY A 176 1.10 1.13 -0.96
N HIS A 177 0.15 2.07 -0.84
CA HIS A 177 0.26 3.45 -1.36
C HIS A 177 -0.33 4.49 -0.39
N VAL A 178 -0.19 4.27 0.92
CA VAL A 178 -0.73 5.14 1.98
C VAL A 178 -0.35 6.62 1.80
N ASP A 179 0.87 6.92 1.33
CA ASP A 179 1.35 8.29 1.19
C ASP A 179 0.53 9.07 0.16
N ALA A 180 0.33 8.48 -1.02
CA ALA A 180 -0.40 9.12 -2.10
C ALA A 180 -1.87 9.33 -1.72
N LEU A 181 -2.48 8.35 -1.06
CA LEU A 181 -3.88 8.40 -0.61
C LEU A 181 -4.08 9.38 0.55
N ALA A 182 -3.19 9.39 1.54
CA ALA A 182 -3.26 10.34 2.64
C ALA A 182 -2.99 11.76 2.15
N TRP A 183 -2.06 11.96 1.22
CA TRP A 183 -1.77 13.28 0.68
C TRP A 183 -2.99 13.89 -0.01
N ALA A 184 -3.70 13.11 -0.82
CA ALA A 184 -4.88 13.55 -1.54
C ALA A 184 -6.04 14.01 -0.65
N THR A 185 -6.02 13.60 0.62
CA THR A 185 -7.04 13.89 1.62
C THR A 185 -6.55 14.88 2.66
N ALA A 186 -5.29 15.32 2.55
CA ALA A 186 -4.75 16.33 3.43
C ALA A 186 -5.53 17.63 3.23
N PRO A 187 -5.97 18.29 4.32
CA PRO A 187 -6.64 19.57 4.21
C PRO A 187 -5.69 20.59 3.55
N PRO A 188 -6.18 21.42 2.61
CA PRO A 188 -5.34 22.38 1.88
C PRO A 188 -4.82 23.50 2.78
N ARG A 189 -5.42 23.70 3.95
CA ARG A 189 -5.03 24.69 4.95
C ARG A 189 -5.18 24.11 6.35
N VAL A 190 -4.34 24.59 7.27
CA VAL A 190 -4.51 24.32 8.70
C VAL A 190 -5.87 24.88 9.11
N PRO A 191 -6.80 24.05 9.64
CA PRO A 191 -8.05 24.57 10.17
C PRO A 191 -7.72 25.54 11.32
N GLU A 192 -8.36 26.72 11.32
CA GLU A 192 -8.20 27.71 12.39
C GLU A 192 -8.81 27.17 13.68
N GLY A 193 -7.98 26.53 14.52
CA GLY A 193 -8.39 26.02 15.83
C GLY A 193 -7.69 24.72 16.24
N PRO A 194 -7.83 24.29 17.50
CA PRO A 194 -7.31 23.02 18.00
C PRO A 194 -8.14 21.85 17.48
N THR A 195 -8.19 21.66 16.17
CA THR A 195 -8.88 20.53 15.58
C THR A 195 -7.96 19.33 15.64
N GLU A 196 -8.36 18.29 16.38
CA GLU A 196 -7.74 16.99 16.28
C GLU A 196 -7.90 16.51 14.84
N LEU A 197 -6.79 16.44 14.08
CA LEU A 197 -6.83 15.87 12.72
C LEU A 197 -7.49 14.49 12.83
N ALA A 198 -8.70 14.38 12.30
CA ALA A 198 -9.38 13.11 12.15
C ALA A 198 -8.48 12.17 11.34
N PRO A 199 -8.44 10.87 11.67
CA PRO A 199 -7.66 9.92 10.90
C PRO A 199 -8.16 9.96 9.44
N PRO A 200 -7.27 10.19 8.47
CA PRO A 200 -7.67 10.38 7.07
C PRO A 200 -8.06 9.10 6.34
N VAL A 201 -8.06 8.00 7.07
CA VAL A 201 -8.12 6.66 6.53
C VAL A 201 -9.60 6.26 6.47
N GLU A 202 -10.12 6.19 5.26
CA GLU A 202 -11.46 5.66 4.99
C GLU A 202 -11.51 4.11 5.06
N VAL A 203 -10.36 3.46 5.27
CA VAL A 203 -10.33 2.01 5.48
C VAL A 203 -10.80 1.69 6.88
N THR A 204 -11.91 0.97 6.95
CA THR A 204 -12.45 0.45 8.19
C THR A 204 -11.63 -0.74 8.69
N ALA A 205 -11.62 -0.95 10.01
CA ALA A 205 -11.04 -2.16 10.61
C ALA A 205 -11.62 -3.45 9.99
N ALA A 206 -12.89 -3.43 9.58
CA ALA A 206 -13.55 -4.54 8.88
C ALA A 206 -12.89 -4.86 7.53
N ARG A 207 -12.47 -3.84 6.76
CA ARG A 207 -11.78 -4.07 5.48
C ARG A 207 -10.36 -4.60 5.65
N MET A 208 -9.62 -4.10 6.65
CA MET A 208 -8.30 -4.67 7.00
C MET A 208 -8.44 -6.12 7.48
N SER A 209 -9.45 -6.40 8.31
CA SER A 209 -9.80 -7.76 8.76
C SER A 209 -10.13 -8.70 7.59
N ALA A 210 -10.78 -8.19 6.55
CA ALA A 210 -11.04 -9.00 5.37
C ALA A 210 -9.75 -9.37 4.61
N LEU A 211 -8.76 -8.48 4.54
CA LEU A 211 -7.49 -8.75 3.83
C LEU A 211 -6.68 -9.90 4.43
N VAL A 212 -6.74 -10.08 5.76
CA VAL A 212 -5.95 -11.10 6.47
C VAL A 212 -6.68 -12.45 6.59
N ARG A 213 -7.87 -12.59 6.00
CA ARG A 213 -8.70 -13.80 6.07
C ARG A 213 -8.85 -14.48 4.71
N ALA A 214 -9.07 -15.79 4.75
CA ALA A 214 -9.37 -16.63 3.58
C ALA A 214 -8.37 -16.42 2.41
N GLU A 215 -8.88 -16.40 1.18
CA GLU A 215 -8.09 -16.24 -0.05
C GLU A 215 -7.31 -14.91 -0.12
N ARG A 216 -7.77 -13.87 0.58
CA ARG A 216 -7.10 -12.56 0.59
C ARG A 216 -5.74 -12.62 1.31
N ALA A 217 -5.64 -13.45 2.35
CA ALA A 217 -4.38 -13.68 3.06
C ALA A 217 -3.28 -14.22 2.13
N VAL A 218 -3.64 -15.12 1.21
CA VAL A 218 -2.71 -15.70 0.23
C VAL A 218 -2.19 -14.63 -0.73
N VAL A 219 -3.04 -13.66 -1.09
CA VAL A 219 -2.62 -12.54 -1.93
C VAL A 219 -1.69 -11.59 -1.19
N VAL A 220 -1.97 -11.26 0.07
CA VAL A 220 -1.06 -10.46 0.92
C VAL A 220 0.29 -11.16 1.04
N ASP A 221 0.28 -12.46 1.33
CA ASP A 221 1.49 -13.28 1.45
C ASP A 221 2.29 -13.34 0.13
N ALA A 222 1.60 -13.52 -1.00
CA ALA A 222 2.22 -13.53 -2.33
C ALA A 222 2.74 -12.16 -2.78
N MET A 223 2.34 -11.06 -2.12
CA MET A 223 2.77 -9.69 -2.40
C MET A 223 3.79 -9.16 -1.38
N ARG A 224 4.31 -10.02 -0.49
CA ARG A 224 5.21 -9.66 0.61
C ARG A 224 6.42 -8.84 0.17
N ASP A 225 7.05 -9.15 -0.96
CA ASP A 225 8.22 -8.38 -1.42
C ASP A 225 7.84 -6.97 -1.90
N ASP A 226 6.71 -6.86 -2.60
CA ASP A 226 6.20 -5.59 -3.11
C ASP A 226 5.79 -4.68 -1.94
N LEU A 227 5.03 -5.21 -0.99
CA LEU A 227 4.65 -4.49 0.23
C LEU A 227 5.88 -4.11 1.06
N SER A 228 6.86 -5.01 1.22
CA SER A 228 8.11 -4.70 1.93
C SER A 228 8.85 -3.54 1.27
N ARG A 229 8.96 -3.54 -0.07
CA ARG A 229 9.58 -2.41 -0.81
C ARG A 229 8.79 -1.11 -0.63
N ALA A 230 7.46 -1.17 -0.73
CA ALA A 230 6.61 0.00 -0.55
C ALA A 230 6.83 0.63 0.83
N TRP A 231 6.84 -0.17 1.89
CA TRP A 231 7.06 0.32 3.25
C TRP A 231 8.51 0.71 3.56
N THR A 232 9.51 0.13 2.90
CA THR A 232 10.88 0.65 2.95
C THR A 232 10.95 2.04 2.34
N ASN A 233 10.32 2.25 1.17
CA ASN A 233 10.31 3.56 0.51
C ASN A 233 9.50 4.60 1.31
N ALA A 234 8.38 4.19 1.88
CA ALA A 234 7.55 5.01 2.75
C ALA A 234 8.11 5.15 4.18
N ALA A 235 9.27 4.57 4.53
CA ALA A 235 9.82 4.73 5.87
C ALA A 235 10.38 6.14 6.09
N ALA A 236 11.02 6.71 5.07
CA ALA A 236 11.50 8.08 5.12
C ALA A 236 10.34 9.07 4.87
N MET A 237 10.42 10.24 5.49
CA MET A 237 9.56 11.34 5.08
C MET A 237 10.02 11.84 3.71
N PRO A 238 9.10 12.00 2.75
CA PRO A 238 9.47 12.53 1.45
C PRO A 238 10.05 13.93 1.64
N ALA A 239 11.12 14.23 0.90
CA ALA A 239 11.73 15.55 0.94
C ALA A 239 10.70 16.63 0.57
N PRO A 240 10.85 17.87 1.07
CA PRO A 240 10.04 18.99 0.63
C PRO A 240 10.24 19.15 -0.88
N SER A 241 9.27 18.68 -1.65
CA SER A 241 9.16 18.92 -3.09
C SER A 241 8.10 19.99 -3.30
N ASP A 242 7.90 20.45 -4.54
CA ASP A 242 6.78 21.34 -4.89
C ASP A 242 5.42 20.75 -4.46
N ARG A 243 5.34 19.44 -4.24
CA ARG A 243 4.16 18.74 -3.69
C ARG A 243 4.05 18.82 -2.17
N LEU A 244 5.11 19.11 -1.41
CA LEU A 244 5.16 19.04 0.07
C LEU A 244 5.55 20.37 0.75
N PRO A 245 4.89 21.50 0.46
CA PRO A 245 5.28 22.77 1.09
C PRO A 245 4.87 22.89 2.57
N HIS A 246 4.10 21.96 3.16
CA HIS A 246 3.52 22.17 4.49
C HIS A 246 3.65 21.00 5.47
N ALA A 247 4.13 21.30 6.69
CA ALA A 247 4.26 20.37 7.81
C ALA A 247 2.94 19.65 8.16
N LEU A 248 1.80 20.28 7.92
CA LEU A 248 0.48 19.69 8.13
C LEU A 248 0.26 18.44 7.27
N GLY A 249 0.57 18.50 5.98
CA GLY A 249 0.39 17.36 5.09
C GLY A 249 1.34 16.21 5.43
N ALA A 250 2.57 16.54 5.83
CA ALA A 250 3.53 15.57 6.37
C ALA A 250 2.98 14.89 7.64
N ALA A 251 2.42 15.65 8.58
CA ALA A 251 1.79 15.11 9.78
C ALA A 251 0.59 14.21 9.45
N HIS A 252 -0.23 14.61 8.49
CA HIS A 252 -1.40 13.87 8.02
C HIS A 252 -1.03 12.52 7.40
N VAL A 253 -0.04 12.49 6.50
CA VAL A 253 0.51 11.26 5.92
C VAL A 253 1.07 10.35 7.01
N ALA A 254 1.84 10.92 7.93
CA ALA A 254 2.45 10.16 9.01
C ALA A 254 1.40 9.50 9.93
N VAL A 255 0.34 10.24 10.30
CA VAL A 255 -0.81 9.70 11.05
C VAL A 255 -1.47 8.57 10.27
N ALA A 256 -1.72 8.76 8.97
CA ALA A 256 -2.32 7.74 8.11
C ALA A 256 -1.50 6.44 8.08
N ARG A 257 -0.17 6.55 7.92
CA ARG A 257 0.76 5.41 7.97
C ARG A 257 0.59 4.61 9.26
N GLY A 258 0.56 5.31 10.41
CA GLY A 258 0.34 4.69 11.72
C GLY A 258 -0.98 3.93 11.80
N HIS A 259 -2.08 4.57 11.41
CA HIS A 259 -3.40 3.94 11.44
C HIS A 259 -3.52 2.72 10.54
N VAL A 260 -3.03 2.80 9.29
CA VAL A 260 -3.06 1.68 8.33
C VAL A 260 -2.29 0.48 8.87
N LEU A 261 -1.07 0.70 9.37
CA LEU A 261 -0.23 -0.38 9.87
C LEU A 261 -0.77 -1.00 11.15
N SER A 262 -1.20 -0.18 12.12
CA SER A 262 -1.79 -0.70 13.35
C SER A 262 -3.05 -1.51 13.05
N ALA A 263 -3.97 -0.99 12.23
CA ALA A 263 -5.19 -1.70 11.85
C ALA A 263 -4.90 -3.03 11.12
N PHE A 264 -3.85 -3.08 10.29
CA PHE A 264 -3.42 -4.30 9.62
C PHE A 264 -2.83 -5.32 10.61
N VAL A 265 -1.93 -4.89 11.51
CA VAL A 265 -1.30 -5.79 12.49
C VAL A 265 -2.31 -6.30 13.50
N ASP A 266 -3.24 -5.45 13.96
CA ASP A 266 -4.31 -5.86 14.86
C ASP A 266 -5.23 -6.88 14.20
N ALA A 267 -5.62 -6.65 12.95
CA ALA A 267 -6.37 -7.62 12.17
C ALA A 267 -5.60 -8.96 12.01
N ALA A 268 -4.30 -8.90 11.71
CA ALA A 268 -3.46 -10.10 11.59
C ALA A 268 -3.35 -10.86 12.92
N ARG A 269 -3.23 -10.15 14.04
CA ARG A 269 -3.20 -10.74 15.39
C ARG A 269 -4.53 -11.43 15.71
N GLU A 270 -5.65 -10.75 15.49
CA GLU A 270 -7.00 -11.30 15.69
C GLU A 270 -7.26 -12.54 14.81
N ALA A 271 -6.67 -12.59 13.62
CA ALA A 271 -6.79 -13.74 12.71
C ALA A 271 -5.82 -14.89 13.05
N GLY A 272 -4.91 -14.73 14.01
CA GLY A 272 -3.84 -15.70 14.25
C GLY A 272 -2.84 -15.81 13.09
N ARG A 273 -2.70 -14.74 12.30
CA ARG A 273 -1.94 -14.68 11.04
C ARG A 273 -0.81 -13.65 11.08
N LEU A 274 -0.05 -13.62 12.18
CA LEU A 274 1.10 -12.73 12.34
C LEU A 274 2.21 -12.98 11.28
N ASP A 275 2.22 -14.15 10.65
CA ASP A 275 3.07 -14.45 9.49
C ASP A 275 2.89 -13.44 8.35
N LEU A 276 1.68 -12.89 8.18
CA LEU A 276 1.38 -11.87 7.18
C LEU A 276 2.08 -10.53 7.47
N ALA A 277 2.47 -10.24 8.71
CA ALA A 277 3.21 -9.04 9.08
C ALA A 277 4.72 -9.13 8.76
N THR A 278 5.21 -10.27 8.24
CA THR A 278 6.63 -10.49 7.94
C THR A 278 7.22 -9.47 6.95
N PHE A 279 6.41 -8.90 6.03
CA PHE A 279 6.91 -7.84 5.14
C PHE A 279 7.30 -6.57 5.88
N LEU A 280 6.67 -6.26 7.02
CA LEU A 280 7.00 -5.11 7.87
C LEU A 280 8.35 -5.31 8.56
N VAL A 281 8.58 -6.51 9.09
CA VAL A 281 9.87 -6.91 9.68
C VAL A 281 10.98 -6.85 8.63
N THR A 282 10.70 -7.36 7.42
CA THR A 282 11.64 -7.27 6.28
C THR A 282 11.91 -5.81 5.86
N ALA A 283 10.88 -4.97 5.84
CA ALA A 283 11.02 -3.55 5.53
C ALA A 283 11.86 -2.83 6.60
N ALA A 284 11.60 -3.10 7.88
CA ALA A 284 12.35 -2.54 8.99
C ALA A 284 13.84 -2.96 8.97
N ALA A 285 14.15 -4.20 8.60
CA ALA A 285 15.53 -4.66 8.47
C ALA A 285 16.32 -3.89 7.39
N ARG A 286 15.64 -3.40 6.34
CA ARG A 286 16.26 -2.53 5.33
C ARG A 286 16.43 -1.10 5.82
N VAL A 287 15.50 -0.62 6.65
CA VAL A 287 15.50 0.74 7.19
C VAL A 287 16.52 0.89 8.34
N VAL A 288 16.65 -0.14 9.16
CA VAL A 288 17.56 -0.19 10.32
C VAL A 288 18.56 -1.33 10.11
N PRO A 289 19.53 -1.18 9.18
CA PRO A 289 20.48 -2.24 8.90
C PRO A 289 21.33 -2.58 10.13
N ALA A 290 21.88 -3.79 10.16
CA ALA A 290 22.75 -4.24 11.25
C ALA A 290 23.95 -3.28 11.41
N GLY A 291 24.22 -2.87 12.66
CA GLY A 291 25.29 -1.92 12.98
C GLY A 291 24.97 -0.44 12.74
N ALA A 292 23.77 -0.10 12.24
CA ALA A 292 23.37 1.29 12.11
C ALA A 292 23.24 1.99 13.47
N SER A 293 23.75 3.21 13.56
CA SER A 293 23.54 4.08 14.72
C SER A 293 22.07 4.54 14.76
N ALA A 294 21.46 4.48 15.95
CA ALA A 294 20.08 4.92 16.15
C ALA A 294 19.91 6.41 15.81
N ALA A 295 20.84 7.26 16.22
CA ALA A 295 20.87 8.70 15.94
C ALA A 295 20.91 9.00 14.44
N VAL A 296 21.85 8.37 13.71
CA VAL A 296 22.00 8.57 12.26
C VAL A 296 20.75 8.11 11.52
N THR A 297 20.14 7.01 11.96
CA THR A 297 18.91 6.47 11.36
C THR A 297 17.72 7.39 11.62
N ALA A 298 17.54 7.85 12.86
CA ALA A 298 16.49 8.79 13.24
C ALA A 298 16.58 10.11 12.45
N GLU A 299 17.79 10.65 12.29
CA GLU A 299 18.06 11.82 11.46
C GLU A 299 17.69 11.55 9.99
N ALA A 300 18.13 10.42 9.41
CA ALA A 300 17.83 10.08 8.03
C ALA A 300 16.32 9.96 7.75
N LEU A 301 15.54 9.39 8.68
CA LEU A 301 14.09 9.24 8.55
C LEU A 301 13.34 10.57 8.65
N THR A 302 13.90 11.54 9.37
CA THR A 302 13.27 12.84 9.61
C THR A 302 13.81 13.97 8.72
N ARG A 303 14.84 13.71 7.91
CA ARG A 303 15.48 14.70 7.01
C ARG A 303 14.49 15.42 6.08
N GLY A 304 13.42 14.74 5.64
CA GLY A 304 12.41 15.30 4.75
C GLY A 304 11.37 16.19 5.43
N LEU A 305 11.36 16.28 6.77
CA LEU A 305 10.41 17.12 7.48
C LEU A 305 10.76 18.60 7.28
N ALA A 306 9.79 19.37 6.82
CA ALA A 306 9.94 20.81 6.69
C ALA A 306 10.26 21.44 8.06
N GLU A 307 11.27 22.32 8.09
CA GLU A 307 11.64 23.06 9.31
C GLU A 307 10.59 24.12 9.69
N GLY A 308 9.80 24.59 8.71
CA GLY A 308 8.74 25.58 8.90
C GLY A 308 7.38 24.97 9.30
N GLY A 309 6.55 25.78 9.95
CA GLY A 309 5.21 25.41 10.42
C GLY A 309 5.11 25.33 11.96
N PRO A 310 3.89 25.18 12.52
CA PRO A 310 3.70 25.09 13.96
C PRO A 310 4.49 23.94 14.58
N LEU A 311 5.13 24.15 15.74
CA LEU A 311 5.89 23.11 16.46
C LEU A 311 5.06 21.84 16.67
N ARG A 312 3.78 22.00 17.04
CA ARG A 312 2.84 20.89 17.22
C ARG A 312 2.77 19.97 15.98
N ASP A 313 2.73 20.55 14.79
CA ASP A 313 2.64 19.79 13.54
C ASP A 313 3.97 19.12 13.21
N ARG A 314 5.10 19.80 13.45
CA ARG A 314 6.44 19.22 13.29
C ARG A 314 6.68 18.05 14.23
N SER A 315 6.40 18.20 15.54
CA SER A 315 6.51 17.11 16.51
C SER A 315 5.51 15.98 16.23
N ARG A 316 4.32 16.29 15.70
CA ARG A 316 3.39 15.24 15.26
C ARG A 316 3.93 14.50 14.05
N ALA A 317 4.37 15.21 13.01
CA ALA A 317 4.98 14.61 11.83
C ALA A 317 6.19 13.77 12.19
N ARG A 318 7.05 14.23 13.11
CA ARG A 318 8.21 13.48 13.61
C ARG A 318 7.80 12.22 14.38
N ARG A 319 6.89 12.32 15.36
CA ARG A 319 6.39 11.16 16.10
C ARG A 319 5.85 10.06 15.19
N HIS A 320 5.17 10.44 14.12
CA HIS A 320 4.55 9.50 13.20
C HIS A 320 5.41 9.16 11.96
N ALA A 321 6.50 9.88 11.69
CA ALA A 321 7.40 9.65 10.55
C ALA A 321 7.91 8.21 10.52
N CYS A 322 8.02 7.58 11.69
CA CYS A 322 8.52 6.22 11.86
C CYS A 322 7.42 5.23 12.26
N ALA A 323 6.20 5.41 11.72
CA ALA A 323 5.08 4.49 11.92
C ALA A 323 5.46 3.01 11.73
N LEU A 324 6.25 2.70 10.70
CA LEU A 324 6.79 1.35 10.46
C LEU A 324 7.57 0.82 11.66
N LEU A 325 8.53 1.59 12.17
CA LEU A 325 9.40 1.15 13.27
C LEU A 325 8.65 1.03 14.58
N ARG A 326 7.66 1.89 14.83
CA ARG A 326 6.80 1.77 16.01
C ARG A 326 5.99 0.48 15.98
N VAL A 327 5.37 0.16 14.84
CA VAL A 327 4.60 -1.07 14.67
C VAL A 327 5.51 -2.30 14.77
N VAL A 328 6.72 -2.25 14.20
CA VAL A 328 7.69 -3.36 14.36
C VAL A 328 8.18 -3.48 15.81
N ALA A 329 8.29 -2.38 16.55
CA ALA A 329 8.61 -2.43 17.97
C ALA A 329 7.50 -3.11 18.80
N THR A 330 6.22 -2.96 18.42
CA THR A 330 5.12 -3.68 19.11
C THR A 330 5.14 -5.18 18.78
N LEU A 331 5.58 -5.57 17.58
CA LEU A 331 5.76 -6.97 17.19
C LEU A 331 6.83 -7.71 18.02
N ASP A 332 7.70 -7.03 18.79
CA ASP A 332 8.62 -7.75 19.69
C ASP A 332 7.88 -8.49 20.81
N VAL A 333 6.77 -7.91 21.30
CA VAL A 333 5.92 -8.58 22.29
C VAL A 333 5.29 -9.84 21.67
N ASP A 334 4.82 -9.72 20.43
CA ASP A 334 4.30 -10.87 19.69
C ASP A 334 5.41 -11.91 19.44
N ARG A 335 6.64 -11.49 19.15
CA ARG A 335 7.81 -12.38 18.99
C ARG A 335 8.08 -13.19 20.26
N GLU A 336 8.08 -12.54 21.42
CA GLU A 336 8.26 -13.21 22.71
C GLU A 336 7.14 -14.23 22.96
N GLN A 337 5.89 -13.88 22.67
CA GLN A 337 4.75 -14.79 22.78
C GLN A 337 4.90 -16.00 21.85
N LEU A 338 5.28 -15.79 20.58
CA LEU A 338 5.53 -16.87 19.62
C LEU A 338 6.67 -17.80 20.08
N ALA A 339 7.69 -17.27 20.74
CA ALA A 339 8.80 -18.06 21.29
C ALA A 339 8.39 -18.94 22.49
N HIS A 340 7.28 -18.61 23.16
CA HIS A 340 6.73 -19.39 24.26
C HIS A 340 5.75 -20.49 23.84
N VAL A 341 5.35 -20.54 22.56
CA VAL A 341 4.52 -21.63 22.02
C VAL A 341 5.31 -22.94 22.09
N ARG A 342 4.79 -23.92 22.82
CA ARG A 342 5.47 -25.19 23.05
C ARG A 342 5.29 -26.12 21.86
N PHE A 343 6.16 -27.12 21.73
CA PHE A 343 6.16 -28.04 20.58
C PHE A 343 4.84 -28.82 20.39
N PHE A 344 4.05 -28.96 21.45
CA PHE A 344 2.76 -29.66 21.45
C PHE A 344 1.54 -28.73 21.38
N ASP A 345 1.76 -27.41 21.35
CA ASP A 345 0.67 -26.44 21.23
C ASP A 345 0.26 -26.28 19.76
N GLU A 346 -1.01 -26.02 19.52
CA GLU A 346 -1.52 -25.69 18.19
C GLU A 346 -0.82 -24.43 17.65
N GLY A 347 -0.41 -24.46 16.38
CA GLY A 347 0.29 -23.35 15.74
C GLY A 347 1.79 -23.27 16.04
N TYR A 348 2.38 -24.25 16.73
CA TYR A 348 3.84 -24.31 16.94
C TYR A 348 4.64 -24.15 15.65
N GLU A 349 4.30 -24.90 14.60
CA GLU A 349 5.01 -24.82 13.31
C GLU A 349 4.93 -23.42 12.70
N LEU A 350 3.75 -22.80 12.72
CA LEU A 350 3.55 -21.44 12.23
C LEU A 350 4.36 -20.43 13.06
N ALA A 351 4.38 -20.58 14.38
CA ALA A 351 5.16 -19.73 15.28
C ALA A 351 6.65 -19.83 14.96
N GLN A 352 7.19 -21.05 14.83
CA GLN A 352 8.60 -21.26 14.48
C GLN A 352 8.94 -20.73 13.08
N ALA A 353 8.08 -20.93 12.09
CA ALA A 353 8.28 -20.38 10.75
C ALA A 353 8.26 -18.85 10.73
N THR A 354 7.37 -18.24 11.52
CA THR A 354 7.28 -16.78 11.67
C THR A 354 8.54 -16.22 12.34
N LEU A 355 8.98 -16.84 13.45
CA LEU A 355 10.21 -16.47 14.14
C LEU A 355 11.43 -16.56 13.21
N ALA A 356 11.57 -17.68 12.48
CA ALA A 356 12.66 -17.86 11.52
C ALA A 356 12.63 -16.82 10.39
N ALA A 357 11.44 -16.41 9.94
CA ALA A 357 11.31 -15.35 8.94
C ALA A 357 11.69 -13.97 9.50
N TRP A 358 11.53 -13.75 10.81
CA TRP A 358 11.86 -12.49 11.48
C TRP A 358 13.34 -12.36 11.85
N ASP A 359 14.12 -13.45 11.76
CA ASP A 359 15.58 -13.45 11.96
C ASP A 359 16.33 -12.53 10.98
N VAL A 360 15.68 -12.05 9.92
CA VAL A 360 16.21 -11.02 9.00
C VAL A 360 16.60 -9.71 9.73
N LEU A 361 15.97 -9.40 10.87
CA LEU A 361 16.35 -8.28 11.72
C LEU A 361 17.64 -8.54 12.53
N GLY A 362 18.04 -9.80 12.68
CA GLY A 362 19.15 -10.26 13.51
C GLY A 362 18.82 -10.24 15.01
N LYS A 363 19.72 -10.81 15.82
CA LYS A 363 19.54 -11.04 17.26
C LYS A 363 19.09 -9.81 18.04
N ASP A 364 19.73 -8.67 17.79
CA ASP A 364 19.44 -7.40 18.49
C ASP A 364 18.55 -6.45 17.65
N GLY A 365 17.94 -6.95 16.57
CA GLY A 365 17.24 -6.09 15.62
C GLY A 365 16.04 -5.36 16.21
N PHE A 366 15.20 -6.03 16.99
CA PHE A 366 14.07 -5.39 17.68
C PHE A 366 14.53 -4.36 18.72
N ALA A 367 15.64 -4.62 19.42
CA ALA A 367 16.24 -3.66 20.35
C ALA A 367 16.72 -2.40 19.61
N ARG A 368 17.43 -2.55 18.48
CA ARG A 368 17.83 -1.41 17.63
C ARG A 368 16.65 -0.61 17.12
N VAL A 369 15.58 -1.27 16.68
CA VAL A 369 14.34 -0.60 16.25
C VAL A 369 13.77 0.25 17.40
N ARG A 370 13.73 -0.27 18.63
CA ARG A 370 13.30 0.51 19.81
C ARG A 370 14.22 1.68 20.12
N GLU A 371 15.53 1.52 19.98
CA GLU A 371 16.48 2.61 20.19
C GLU A 371 16.25 3.75 19.19
N VAL A 372 16.02 3.44 17.91
CA VAL A 372 15.65 4.45 16.89
C VAL A 372 14.34 5.15 17.28
N VAL A 373 13.32 4.41 17.71
CA VAL A 373 12.04 4.99 18.16
C VAL A 373 12.24 5.92 19.36
N ARG A 374 13.04 5.53 20.35
CA ARG A 374 13.37 6.36 21.52
C ARG A 374 14.11 7.63 21.14
N GLU A 375 15.07 7.53 20.22
CA GLU A 375 15.81 8.70 19.74
C GLU A 375 14.88 9.71 19.07
N LEU A 376 13.95 9.25 18.23
CA LEU A 376 12.95 10.10 17.60
C LEU A 376 12.03 10.79 18.61
N ASP A 377 11.62 10.07 19.66
CA ASP A 377 10.83 10.61 20.76
C ASP A 377 11.63 11.62 21.62
N ALA A 378 12.94 11.42 21.77
CA ALA A 378 13.82 12.28 22.56
C ALA A 378 14.11 13.63 21.89
N ILE A 379 14.25 13.65 20.56
CA ILE A 379 14.49 14.90 19.81
C ILE A 379 13.32 15.88 20.00
N ASP A 380 12.09 15.37 20.05
CA ASP A 380 10.91 16.21 20.30
C ASP A 380 10.96 16.86 21.70
N ALA A 381 11.37 16.11 22.73
CA ALA A 381 11.50 16.64 24.09
C ALA A 381 12.66 17.67 24.25
N GLY A 382 13.68 17.61 23.39
CA GLY A 382 14.77 18.58 23.35
C GLY A 382 14.35 19.91 22.71
N ALA A 383 13.53 19.85 21.66
CA ALA A 383 12.99 21.04 21.00
C ALA A 383 12.08 21.84 21.95
N THR A 384 11.21 21.17 22.71
CA THR A 384 10.30 21.84 23.65
C THR A 384 11.03 22.59 24.78
N ARG A 385 12.13 22.05 25.32
CA ARG A 385 12.84 22.64 26.47
C ARG A 385 13.68 23.88 26.14
N ARG A 386 14.19 24.01 24.91
CA ARG A 386 14.96 25.21 24.50
C ARG A 386 14.06 26.44 24.41
N GLU A 387 12.82 26.27 23.96
CA GLU A 387 11.86 27.36 23.82
C GLU A 387 11.26 27.81 25.16
N GLU A 388 11.18 26.95 26.20
CA GLU A 388 10.77 27.39 27.54
C GLU A 388 11.84 28.24 28.26
N SER A 389 13.05 28.29 27.72
CA SER A 389 14.18 29.03 28.30
C SER A 389 14.47 30.35 27.58
N GLU A 390 13.80 30.63 26.46
CA GLU A 390 13.83 31.90 25.70
C GLU A 390 12.55 32.70 25.96
#